data_AF-G7WR98-F1
#
_entry.id   AF-G7WR98-F1
#
_cell.length_a   1.000
_cell.length_b   1.000
_cell.length_c   1.000
_cell.angle_alpha   90.00
_cell.angle_beta   90.00
_cell.angle_gamma   90.00
#
_symmetry.space_group_name_H-M   'P 1'
#
loop_
_entity.id
_entity.type
_entity.pdbx_description
1 polymer ?
#
loop_
_entity_poly.entity_id
_entity_poly.type
_entity_poly.pdbx_seq_one_letter_code
_entity_poly.pdbx_strand_id
1 'polypeptide(L)'
;MSFNPRSYRGEEKKYTERFRFVSIFNKDEDRYHMYITNISSELLEPDEVARIYAARWVVEILFKELKSRYVLYMVPTYNPQAIEVIIWIAILMLIISRKILKVVRALNKEVKMARFSTLRWSNIFTENASSLLAGVLHHMGLETSSKTSH
;
A
#
# COMPACT_ATOMS: atom_id res chain seq x y z
N MET A 1 -8.77 12.61 -26.25
CA MET A 1 -7.81 11.62 -26.80
C MET A 1 -8.61 10.40 -27.26
N SER A 2 -8.40 9.88 -28.46
CA SER A 2 -9.16 8.73 -28.98
C SER A 2 -8.47 7.41 -28.60
N PHE A 3 -9.16 6.55 -27.85
CA PHE A 3 -8.66 5.25 -27.43
C PHE A 3 -9.22 4.17 -28.38
N ASN A 4 -8.39 3.21 -28.80
CA ASN A 4 -8.86 2.04 -29.56
C ASN A 4 -8.80 0.79 -28.65
N PRO A 5 -9.87 0.45 -27.92
CA PRO A 5 -9.88 -0.76 -27.10
C PRO A 5 -9.84 -2.01 -27.99
N ARG A 6 -9.18 -3.08 -27.53
CA ARG A 6 -9.10 -4.36 -28.25
C ARG A 6 -10.51 -4.93 -28.46
N SER A 7 -10.80 -5.33 -29.70
CA SER A 7 -12.04 -5.98 -30.10
C SER A 7 -12.30 -7.24 -29.27
N TYR A 8 -13.33 -7.20 -28.44
CA TYR A 8 -14.03 -8.40 -27.99
C TYR A 8 -15.35 -8.44 -28.75
N ARG A 9 -15.56 -9.52 -29.50
CA ARG A 9 -16.83 -9.87 -30.17
C ARG A 9 -17.16 -9.16 -31.50
N GLY A 10 -16.17 -8.59 -32.20
CA GLY A 10 -16.32 -8.21 -33.62
C GLY A 10 -16.93 -6.84 -33.91
N GLU A 11 -17.16 -6.01 -32.89
CA GLU A 11 -17.58 -4.61 -33.07
C GLU A 11 -16.50 -3.67 -32.51
N GLU A 12 -15.82 -2.91 -33.38
CA GLU A 12 -14.96 -1.80 -32.95
C GLU A 12 -15.82 -0.58 -32.56
N LYS A 13 -16.15 -0.46 -31.27
CA LYS A 13 -16.75 0.77 -30.74
C LYS A 13 -15.66 1.81 -30.45
N LYS A 14 -15.64 2.90 -31.22
CA LYS A 14 -14.81 4.08 -30.93
C LYS A 14 -15.43 4.87 -29.76
N TYR A 15 -14.74 4.91 -28.63
CA TYR A 15 -15.10 5.74 -27.48
C TYR A 15 -14.28 7.03 -27.49
N THR A 16 -14.97 8.18 -27.44
CA THR A 16 -14.34 9.49 -27.27
C THR A 16 -14.68 10.00 -25.88
N GLU A 17 -13.66 10.14 -25.04
CA GLU A 17 -13.81 10.69 -23.69
C GLU A 17 -13.04 12.00 -23.54
N ARG A 18 -13.63 12.93 -22.78
CA ARG A 18 -13.03 14.22 -22.45
C ARG A 18 -12.31 14.12 -21.11
N PHE A 19 -11.04 14.48 -21.13
CA PHE A 19 -10.21 14.56 -19.94
C PHE A 19 -9.61 15.94 -19.83
N ARG A 20 -9.35 16.37 -18.61
CA ARG A 20 -8.58 17.54 -18.28
C ARG A 20 -7.11 17.17 -18.21
N PHE A 21 -6.28 17.93 -18.92
CA PHE A 21 -4.83 17.85 -18.85
C PHE A 21 -4.31 18.93 -17.90
N VAL A 22 -3.39 18.57 -17.02
CA VAL A 22 -2.83 19.46 -16.00
C VAL A 22 -1.31 19.35 -16.05
N SER A 23 -0.62 20.48 -16.22
CA SER A 23 0.84 20.55 -16.17
C SER A 23 1.30 21.51 -15.07
N ILE A 24 2.21 21.06 -14.23
CA ILE A 24 2.76 21.84 -13.11
C ILE A 24 4.27 21.83 -13.22
N PHE A 25 4.89 23.00 -13.07
CA PHE A 25 6.34 23.10 -13.06
C PHE A 25 6.88 22.71 -11.68
N ASN A 26 7.69 21.65 -11.63
CA ASN A 26 8.39 21.23 -10.43
C ASN A 26 9.78 21.90 -10.42
N LYS A 27 10.00 22.81 -9.46
CA LYS A 27 11.26 23.56 -9.32
C LYS A 27 12.43 22.70 -8.84
N ASP A 28 12.16 21.65 -8.06
CA ASP A 28 13.20 20.78 -7.52
C ASP A 28 13.82 19.88 -8.60
N GLU A 29 13.00 19.50 -9.59
CA GLU A 29 13.41 18.65 -10.72
C GLU A 29 13.64 19.44 -12.02
N ASP A 30 13.48 20.76 -11.99
CA ASP A 30 13.55 21.68 -13.15
C ASP A 30 12.77 21.19 -14.38
N ARG A 31 11.56 20.65 -14.15
CA ARG A 31 10.74 20.05 -15.22
C ARG A 31 9.24 20.14 -14.95
N TYR A 32 8.46 20.08 -16.02
CA TYR A 32 7.00 19.93 -15.92
C TYR A 32 6.60 18.50 -15.57
N HIS A 33 5.75 18.35 -14.56
CA HIS A 33 4.98 17.14 -14.31
C HIS A 33 3.61 17.28 -14.98
N MET A 34 3.19 16.23 -15.67
CA MET A 34 1.97 16.22 -16.48
C MET A 34 1.01 15.15 -15.96
N TYR A 35 -0.26 15.52 -15.83
CA TYR A 35 -1.33 14.68 -15.28
C TYR A 35 -2.58 14.76 -16.16
N ILE A 36 -3.38 13.69 -16.14
CA ILE A 36 -4.64 13.59 -16.87
C ILE A 36 -5.73 13.17 -15.88
N THR A 37 -6.78 13.98 -15.72
CA THR A 37 -7.88 13.68 -14.80
C THR A 37 -9.24 13.90 -15.47
N ASN A 38 -10.26 13.17 -15.05
CA ASN A 38 -11.66 13.44 -15.42
C ASN A 38 -12.37 14.38 -14.43
N ILE A 39 -11.67 14.85 -13.38
CA ILE A 39 -12.22 15.77 -12.37
C ILE A 39 -12.11 17.22 -12.87
N SER A 40 -13.20 17.96 -12.75
CA SER A 40 -13.29 19.36 -13.20
C SER A 40 -12.34 20.28 -12.42
N SER A 41 -12.02 21.44 -13.00
CA SER A 41 -11.23 22.48 -12.32
C SER A 41 -11.95 23.10 -11.13
N GLU A 42 -13.28 23.10 -11.12
CA GLU A 42 -14.09 23.61 -10.01
C GLU A 42 -13.95 22.78 -8.73
N LEU A 43 -13.65 21.48 -8.87
CA LEU A 43 -13.55 20.54 -7.75
C LEU A 43 -12.11 20.26 -7.33
N LEU A 44 -11.15 20.47 -8.22
CA LEU A 44 -9.77 20.05 -7.98
C LEU A 44 -8.79 21.00 -8.64
N GLU A 45 -8.02 21.72 -7.83
CA GLU A 45 -7.00 22.62 -8.34
C GLU A 45 -5.79 21.84 -8.89
N PRO A 46 -4.99 22.42 -9.81
CA PRO A 46 -3.81 21.76 -10.34
C PRO A 46 -2.89 21.16 -9.27
N ASP A 47 -2.58 21.92 -8.21
CA ASP A 47 -1.71 21.45 -7.13
C ASP A 47 -2.32 20.28 -6.34
N GLU A 48 -3.66 20.21 -6.25
CA GLU A 48 -4.37 19.09 -5.64
C GLU A 48 -4.30 17.84 -6.50
N VAL A 49 -4.38 17.99 -7.83
CA VAL A 49 -4.13 16.91 -8.78
C VAL A 49 -2.75 16.33 -8.53
N ALA A 50 -1.70 17.16 -8.45
CA ALA A 50 -0.35 16.68 -8.17
C ALA A 50 -0.24 15.98 -6.82
N ARG A 51 -0.87 16.50 -5.76
CA ARG A 51 -0.90 15.85 -4.43
C ARG A 51 -1.58 14.47 -4.46
N ILE A 52 -2.71 14.34 -5.16
CA ILE A 52 -3.40 13.06 -5.33
C ILE A 52 -2.56 12.08 -6.15
N TYR A 53 -1.91 12.57 -7.21
CA TYR A 53 -0.99 11.76 -8.01
C TYR A 53 0.26 11.35 -7.22
N ALA A 54 0.73 12.16 -6.27
CA ALA A 54 1.78 11.77 -5.34
C ALA A 54 1.28 10.68 -4.37
N ALA A 55 0.02 10.76 -3.91
CA ALA A 55 -0.59 9.72 -3.09
C ALA A 55 -0.77 8.39 -3.84
N ARG A 56 -0.88 8.39 -5.18
CA ARG A 56 -0.87 7.16 -6.00
C ARG A 56 0.37 6.30 -5.75
N TRP A 57 1.53 6.92 -5.55
CA TRP A 57 2.75 6.17 -5.26
C TRP A 57 2.68 5.45 -3.90
N VAL A 58 1.99 6.03 -2.92
CA VAL A 58 1.74 5.39 -1.62
C VAL A 58 0.96 4.09 -1.79
N VAL A 59 -0.04 4.07 -2.69
CA VAL A 59 -0.81 2.86 -3.01
C VAL A 59 0.09 1.79 -3.64
N GLU A 60 0.97 2.18 -4.56
CA GLU A 60 1.91 1.26 -5.20
C GLU A 60 2.88 0.63 -4.19
N ILE A 61 3.45 1.43 -3.28
CA ILE A 61 4.29 0.92 -2.20
C ILE A 61 3.50 -0.02 -1.30
N LEU A 62 2.25 0.32 -0.96
CA LEU A 62 1.39 -0.51 -0.13
C LEU A 62 1.18 -1.88 -0.77
N PHE A 63 0.89 -1.93 -2.07
CA PHE A 63 0.77 -3.20 -2.79
C PHE A 63 2.10 -3.96 -2.86
N LYS A 64 3.23 -3.24 -3.05
CA LYS A 64 4.55 -3.85 -3.03
C LYS A 64 4.88 -4.46 -1.66
N GLU A 65 4.53 -3.79 -0.57
CA GLU A 65 4.68 -4.28 0.80
C GLU A 65 3.80 -5.50 1.06
N LEU A 66 2.49 -5.43 0.75
CA LEU A 66 1.57 -6.55 0.91
C LEU A 66 2.05 -7.80 0.17
N LYS A 67 2.45 -7.64 -1.09
CA LYS A 67 2.98 -8.74 -1.91
C LYS A 67 4.27 -9.30 -1.33
N SER A 68 5.23 -8.46 -0.97
CA SER A 68 6.57 -8.93 -0.58
C SER A 68 6.68 -9.42 0.87
N ARG A 69 5.85 -8.93 1.81
CA ARG A 69 6.06 -9.14 3.25
C ARG A 69 4.89 -9.77 4.00
N TYR A 70 3.66 -9.57 3.55
CA TYR A 70 2.48 -10.01 4.30
C TYR A 70 1.75 -11.18 3.64
N VAL A 71 2.51 -12.24 3.30
CA VAL A 71 1.98 -13.57 2.90
C VAL A 71 1.25 -13.61 1.55
N LEU A 72 0.93 -12.47 0.93
CA LEU A 72 0.19 -12.42 -0.34
C LEU A 72 0.91 -13.08 -1.53
N TYR A 73 2.23 -13.28 -1.44
CA TYR A 73 3.01 -14.01 -2.45
C TYR A 73 2.97 -15.54 -2.28
N MET A 74 2.67 -16.04 -1.08
CA MET A 74 2.68 -17.47 -0.74
C MET A 74 1.26 -18.03 -0.68
N VAL A 75 0.46 -17.83 -1.73
CA VAL A 75 -0.86 -18.48 -1.84
C VAL A 75 -0.70 -19.77 -2.64
N PRO A 76 -0.53 -20.96 -2.02
CA PRO A 76 -0.33 -22.21 -2.75
C PRO A 76 -1.65 -22.78 -3.31
N THR A 77 -2.71 -21.98 -3.42
CA THR A 77 -4.06 -22.46 -3.70
C THR A 77 -4.80 -21.60 -4.71
N TYR A 78 -5.62 -22.26 -5.52
CA TYR A 78 -6.55 -21.62 -6.47
C TYR A 78 -7.97 -21.51 -5.92
N ASN A 79 -8.20 -21.90 -4.66
CA ASN A 79 -9.49 -21.80 -4.00
C ASN A 79 -9.82 -20.30 -3.74
N PRO A 80 -10.91 -19.75 -4.33
CA PRO A 80 -11.26 -18.34 -4.19
C PRO A 80 -11.48 -17.88 -2.75
N GLN A 81 -12.11 -18.72 -1.93
CA GLN A 81 -12.38 -18.42 -0.52
C GLN A 81 -11.09 -18.36 0.28
N ALA A 82 -10.15 -19.28 0.03
CA ALA A 82 -8.84 -19.25 0.68
C ALA A 82 -8.03 -18.01 0.28
N ILE A 83 -8.08 -17.63 -1.01
CA ILE A 83 -7.46 -16.40 -1.50
C ILE A 83 -8.04 -15.18 -0.77
N GLU A 84 -9.36 -15.10 -0.64
CA GLU A 84 -10.03 -13.99 0.04
C GLU A 84 -9.58 -13.89 1.51
N VAL A 85 -9.57 -15.01 2.24
CA VAL A 85 -9.10 -15.03 3.63
C VAL A 85 -7.65 -14.56 3.76
N ILE A 86 -6.76 -14.97 2.85
CA ILE A 86 -5.36 -14.53 2.87
C ILE A 86 -5.24 -13.04 2.58
N ILE A 87 -6.03 -12.48 1.66
CA ILE A 87 -6.09 -11.03 1.42
C ILE A 87 -6.50 -10.31 2.71
N TRP A 88 -7.53 -10.79 3.41
CA TRP A 88 -7.98 -10.20 4.67
C TRP A 88 -6.91 -10.26 5.76
N ILE A 89 -6.21 -11.40 5.90
CA ILE A 89 -5.11 -11.56 6.86
C ILE A 89 -3.95 -10.60 6.52
N ALA A 90 -3.59 -10.47 5.25
CA ALA A 90 -2.53 -9.55 4.81
C ALA A 90 -2.86 -8.08 5.13
N ILE A 91 -4.11 -7.67 4.89
CA ILE A 91 -4.60 -6.32 5.24
C ILE A 91 -4.58 -6.13 6.75
N LEU A 92 -5.03 -7.12 7.52
CA LEU A 92 -5.03 -7.05 8.98
C LEU A 92 -3.60 -6.90 9.55
N MET A 93 -2.65 -7.70 9.06
CA MET A 93 -1.23 -7.59 9.43
C MET A 93 -0.66 -6.22 9.10
N LEU A 94 -0.97 -5.67 7.91
CA LEU A 94 -0.57 -4.33 7.53
C LEU A 94 -1.10 -3.28 8.53
N ILE A 95 -2.39 -3.32 8.88
CA ILE A 95 -2.99 -2.37 9.82
C ILE A 95 -2.33 -2.44 11.20
N ILE A 96 -2.13 -3.66 11.73
CA ILE A 96 -1.46 -3.87 13.02
C ILE A 96 -0.02 -3.32 12.97
N SER A 97 0.73 -3.66 11.93
CA SER A 97 2.08 -3.15 11.68
C SER A 97 2.14 -1.63 11.70
N ARG A 98 1.19 -0.94 11.03
CA ARG A 98 1.13 0.53 11.03
C ARG A 98 0.81 1.12 12.39
N LYS A 99 -0.10 0.50 13.15
CA LYS A 99 -0.42 0.96 14.52
C LYS A 99 0.80 0.86 15.42
N ILE A 100 1.52 -0.25 15.38
CA ILE A 100 2.75 -0.44 16.17
C ILE A 100 3.82 0.57 15.75
N LEU A 101 4.03 0.78 14.44
CA LEU A 101 4.97 1.80 13.95
C LEU A 101 4.64 3.20 14.49
N LYS A 102 3.35 3.56 14.55
CA LYS A 102 2.91 4.85 15.09
C LYS A 102 3.28 4.99 16.57
N VAL A 103 3.09 3.94 17.36
CA VAL A 103 3.48 3.90 18.78
C VAL A 103 5.00 3.98 18.93
N VAL A 104 5.75 3.17 18.17
CA VAL A 104 7.22 3.17 18.20
C VAL A 104 7.78 4.56 17.86
N ARG A 105 7.24 5.22 16.83
CA ARG A 105 7.63 6.60 16.47
C ARG A 105 7.31 7.61 17.56
N ALA A 106 6.15 7.47 18.23
CA ALA A 106 5.77 8.36 19.31
C ALA A 106 6.67 8.23 20.55
N LEU A 107 7.16 7.03 20.83
CA LEU A 107 8.10 6.74 21.92
C LEU A 107 9.55 7.14 21.58
N ASN A 108 9.91 7.17 20.30
CA ASN A 108 11.29 7.40 19.82
C ASN A 108 11.41 8.71 19.02
N LYS A 109 10.99 9.84 19.61
CA LYS A 109 11.02 11.15 18.92
C LYS A 109 12.41 11.63 18.52
N GLU A 110 13.45 11.20 19.24
CA GLU A 110 14.84 11.61 19.02
C GLU A 110 15.58 10.76 17.98
N VAL A 111 15.05 9.59 17.61
CA VAL A 111 15.66 8.72 16.62
C VAL A 111 15.34 9.25 15.22
N LYS A 112 16.38 9.44 14.39
CA LYS A 112 16.23 9.93 13.00
C LYS A 112 15.17 9.13 12.25
N MET A 113 14.06 9.80 11.90
CA MET A 113 12.89 9.23 11.21
C MET A 113 13.22 8.53 9.89
N ALA A 114 14.34 8.93 9.23
CA ALA A 114 14.86 8.29 8.02
C ALA A 114 15.22 6.79 8.20
N ARG A 115 15.46 6.34 9.45
CA ARG A 115 15.73 4.91 9.73
C ARG A 115 14.47 4.05 9.68
N PHE A 116 13.29 4.62 9.90
CA PHE A 116 12.01 3.92 9.91
C PHE A 116 11.16 4.22 8.68
N SER A 117 11.73 4.04 7.48
CA SER A 117 10.90 4.02 6.27
C SER A 117 9.90 2.86 6.37
N THR A 118 8.72 3.03 5.76
CA THR A 118 7.65 2.01 5.72
C THR A 118 8.18 0.61 5.41
N LEU A 119 9.03 0.49 4.38
CA LEU A 119 9.55 -0.80 3.91
C LEU A 119 10.62 -1.40 4.83
N ARG A 120 11.41 -0.56 5.52
CA ARG A 120 12.36 -1.07 6.52
C ARG A 120 11.63 -1.54 7.76
N TRP A 121 10.62 -0.78 8.18
CA TRP A 121 9.75 -1.16 9.29
C TRP A 121 9.05 -2.49 9.02
N SER A 122 8.50 -2.69 7.81
CA SER A 122 7.81 -3.94 7.48
C SER A 122 8.68 -5.16 7.70
N ASN A 123 9.98 -5.08 7.36
CA ASN A 123 10.93 -6.17 7.59
C ASN A 123 11.10 -6.45 9.09
N ILE A 124 11.39 -5.40 9.87
CA ILE A 124 11.58 -5.51 11.32
C ILE A 124 10.32 -6.09 11.97
N PHE A 125 9.15 -5.60 11.58
CA PHE A 125 7.88 -6.10 12.10
C PHE A 125 7.68 -7.58 11.78
N THR A 126 7.89 -8.01 10.53
CA THR A 126 7.73 -9.42 10.15
C THR A 126 8.72 -10.34 10.85
N GLU A 127 9.97 -9.92 11.02
CA GLU A 127 11.01 -10.71 11.72
C GLU A 127 10.68 -10.91 13.21
N ASN A 128 9.96 -9.95 13.82
CA ASN A 128 9.62 -9.96 15.24
C ASN A 128 8.14 -10.32 15.51
N ALA A 129 7.35 -10.64 14.47
CA ALA A 129 5.91 -10.80 14.59
C ALA A 129 5.53 -11.92 15.57
N SER A 130 6.24 -13.05 15.55
CA SER A 130 6.01 -14.16 16.47
C SER A 130 6.27 -13.78 17.92
N SER A 131 7.36 -13.05 18.19
CA SER A 131 7.71 -12.58 19.54
C SER A 131 6.71 -11.53 20.05
N LEU A 132 6.26 -10.62 19.18
CA LEU A 132 5.23 -9.65 19.50
C LEU A 132 3.90 -10.33 19.84
N LEU A 133 3.48 -11.31 19.03
CA LEU A 133 2.28 -12.09 19.29
C LEU A 133 2.40 -12.84 20.63
N ALA A 134 3.55 -13.47 20.89
CA ALA A 134 3.79 -14.16 22.14
C ALA A 134 3.70 -13.22 23.35
N GLY A 135 4.26 -12.01 23.25
CA GLY A 135 4.14 -10.99 24.29
C GLY A 135 2.70 -10.54 24.54
N VAL A 136 1.90 -10.38 23.48
CA VAL A 136 0.47 -10.04 23.60
C VAL A 136 -0.30 -11.18 24.27
N LEU A 137 -0.09 -12.42 23.83
CA LEU A 137 -0.75 -13.59 24.41
C LEU A 137 -0.42 -13.75 25.89
N HIS A 138 0.86 -13.61 26.25
CA HIS A 138 1.30 -13.61 27.64
C HIS A 138 0.63 -12.49 28.46
N HIS A 139 0.56 -11.27 27.93
CA HIS A 139 -0.14 -10.17 28.60
C HIS A 139 -1.64 -10.44 28.80
N MET A 140 -2.26 -11.18 27.88
CA MET A 140 -3.66 -11.61 27.98
C MET A 140 -3.86 -12.82 28.90
N GLY A 141 -2.80 -13.36 29.52
CA GLY A 141 -2.87 -14.54 30.37
C GLY A 141 -3.08 -15.85 29.59
N LEU A 142 -2.81 -15.85 28.28
CA LEU A 142 -2.90 -17.01 27.41
C LEU A 142 -1.50 -17.61 27.26
N GLU A 143 -1.31 -18.86 27.71
CA GLU A 143 -0.02 -19.52 27.59
C GLU A 143 0.37 -19.76 26.12
N THR A 144 1.56 -19.29 25.74
CA THR A 144 2.18 -19.62 24.46
C THR A 144 2.88 -20.97 24.57
N SER A 145 2.11 -22.06 24.59
CA SER A 145 2.66 -23.41 24.44
C SER A 145 3.13 -23.61 22.99
N SER A 146 4.35 -23.18 22.70
CA SER A 146 5.13 -23.74 21.60
C SER A 146 6.51 -24.12 22.13
N LYS A 147 6.56 -25.23 22.89
CA LYS A 147 7.78 -26.01 22.99
C LYS A 147 8.08 -26.52 21.58
N THR A 148 9.05 -25.91 20.91
CA THR A 148 9.76 -26.56 19.80
C THR A 148 10.54 -27.73 20.40
N SER A 149 9.96 -28.93 20.35
CA SER A 149 10.72 -30.17 20.53
C SER A 149 11.63 -30.34 19.32
N HIS A 150 12.94 -30.33 19.57
CA HIS A 150 13.94 -30.96 18.70
C HIS A 150 13.85 -32.48 18.83
#